data_AF-A0ABD0PTJ9-F1
#
_entry.id   AF-A0ABD0PTJ9-F1
#
_cell.length_a   1.000
_cell.length_b   1.000
_cell.length_c   1.000
_cell.angle_alpha   90.00
_cell.angle_beta   90.00
_cell.angle_gamma   90.00
#
_symmetry.space_group_name_H-M   'P 1'
#
loop_
_entity.id
_entity.type
_entity.pdbx_description
1 polymer ?
#
loop_
_entity_poly.entity_id
_entity_poly.type
_entity_poly.pdbx_seq_one_letter_code
_entity_poly.pdbx_strand_id
1 'polypeptide(L)'
;VVWDDKLERDYAIHLLGAQVEEGGILDVTSGKRYDLEAALDKGLIDEETVLEVLALQLQEDGLKEKENATVSVLNISVNKGSISSKVALQIMEKQNLLGGFYDAAVGKTISVCDALETGLITDDISRSVLSSEAIRKAIIDPERKRVLSVNDAHQSGMLDDEEAERMLHSQQDEREDIMVSDLAKRGQISLRSDEATQ
;
A
#
# COMPACT_ATOMS: atom_id res chain seq x y z
N VAL A 1 0.15 -20.76 30.48
CA VAL A 1 -0.50 -19.57 29.90
C VAL A 1 -0.43 -19.78 28.40
N VAL A 2 -1.57 -20.01 27.76
CA VAL A 2 -1.65 -20.07 26.29
C VAL A 2 -1.81 -18.62 25.87
N TRP A 3 -0.75 -18.05 25.32
CA TRP A 3 -0.83 -16.72 24.72
C TRP A 3 -1.49 -16.92 23.36
N ASP A 4 -2.51 -16.11 23.07
CA ASP A 4 -3.10 -16.02 21.73
C ASP A 4 -2.15 -15.16 20.88
N ASP A 5 -1.81 -15.61 19.66
CA ASP A 5 -1.00 -14.90 18.68
C ASP A 5 -1.46 -13.45 18.49
N LYS A 6 -2.77 -13.19 18.67
CA LYS A 6 -3.34 -11.84 18.62
C LYS A 6 -2.86 -10.93 19.75
N LEU A 7 -2.79 -11.44 20.98
CA LEU A 7 -2.36 -10.64 22.14
C LEU A 7 -0.87 -10.28 22.04
N GLU A 8 -0.06 -11.23 21.54
CA GLU A 8 1.36 -11.00 21.28
C GLU A 8 1.57 -9.92 20.21
N ARG A 9 0.78 -9.97 19.13
CA ARG A 9 0.80 -8.93 18.10
C ARG A 9 0.41 -7.55 18.65
N ASP A 10 -0.70 -7.46 19.37
CA ASP A 10 -1.15 -6.18 19.95
C ASP A 10 -0.09 -5.58 20.89
N TYR A 11 0.61 -6.43 21.66
CA TYR A 11 1.72 -6.00 22.52
C TYR A 11 2.93 -5.53 21.70
N ALA A 12 3.28 -6.25 20.63
CA ALA A 12 4.36 -5.85 19.73
C ALA A 12 4.10 -4.48 19.10
N ILE A 13 2.86 -4.22 18.65
CA ILE A 13 2.47 -2.92 18.09
C ILE A 13 2.58 -1.80 19.12
N HIS A 14 2.19 -2.04 20.38
CA HIS A 14 2.38 -1.05 21.45
C HIS A 14 3.85 -0.72 21.69
N LEU A 15 4.73 -1.73 21.70
CA LEU A 15 6.16 -1.53 21.84
C LEU A 15 6.75 -0.75 20.65
N LEU A 16 6.33 -1.08 19.43
CA LEU A 16 6.76 -0.34 18.22
C LEU A 16 6.27 1.11 18.26
N GLY A 17 5.02 1.35 18.70
CA GLY A 17 4.49 2.70 18.91
C GLY A 17 5.36 3.53 19.86
N ALA A 18 5.75 2.95 21.00
CA ALA A 18 6.66 3.61 21.94
C ALA A 18 8.05 3.87 21.34
N GLN A 19 8.59 2.97 20.53
CA GLN A 19 9.87 3.20 19.85
C GLN A 19 9.82 4.39 18.89
N VAL A 20 8.72 4.54 18.15
CA VAL A 20 8.55 5.69 17.26
C VAL A 20 8.50 7.00 18.05
N GLU A 21 7.84 7.03 19.21
CA GLU A 21 7.84 8.20 20.12
C GLU A 21 9.24 8.53 20.65
N GLU A 22 10.09 7.53 20.84
CA GLU A 22 11.50 7.68 21.24
C GLU A 22 12.45 8.04 20.08
N GLY A 23 11.93 8.28 18.87
CA GLY A 23 12.72 8.72 17.71
C GLY A 23 12.99 7.64 16.67
N GLY A 24 12.14 6.60 16.60
CA GLY A 24 12.12 5.65 15.49
C GLY A 24 12.37 4.19 15.89
N ILE A 25 12.11 3.29 14.96
CA ILE A 25 12.24 1.83 15.10
C ILE A 25 13.71 1.45 15.26
N LEU A 26 14.01 0.67 16.30
CA LEU A 26 15.35 0.19 16.60
C LEU A 26 15.66 -1.08 15.81
N ASP A 27 16.66 -1.02 14.93
CA ASP A 27 17.30 -2.22 14.38
C ASP A 27 18.26 -2.79 15.43
N VAL A 28 17.86 -3.90 16.05
CA VAL A 28 18.65 -4.59 17.09
C VAL A 28 19.99 -5.13 16.59
N THR A 29 20.14 -5.35 15.29
CA THR A 29 21.37 -5.90 14.71
C THR A 29 22.41 -4.81 14.51
N SER A 30 21.98 -3.63 14.03
CA SER A 30 22.89 -2.49 13.80
C SER A 30 22.96 -1.49 14.95
N GLY A 31 22.02 -1.55 15.90
CA GLY A 31 21.87 -0.60 17.00
C GLY A 31 21.38 0.79 16.57
N LYS A 32 20.92 0.95 15.32
CA LYS A 32 20.47 2.24 14.76
C LYS A 32 18.95 2.36 14.81
N ARG A 33 18.48 3.61 14.92
CA ARG A 33 17.05 3.93 14.79
C ARG A 33 16.73 4.45 13.40
N TYR A 34 15.56 4.08 12.91
CA TYR A 34 15.03 4.47 11.61
C TYR A 34 13.62 5.04 11.79
N ASP A 35 13.27 6.06 11.02
CA ASP A 35 11.87 6.47 10.91
C ASP A 35 11.03 5.35 10.27
N LEU A 36 9.70 5.51 10.28
CA LEU A 36 8.77 4.49 9.79
C LEU A 36 9.02 4.14 8.32
N GLU A 37 9.32 5.13 7.49
CA GLU A 37 9.56 4.93 6.06
C GLU A 37 10.87 4.18 5.79
N ALA A 38 11.97 4.58 6.44
CA ALA A 38 13.24 3.88 6.34
C ALA A 38 13.21 2.47 6.95
N ALA A 39 12.41 2.27 8.01
CA ALA A 39 12.19 0.96 8.60
C ALA A 39 11.42 0.03 7.65
N LEU A 40 10.39 0.55 6.97
CA LEU A 40 9.64 -0.15 5.94
C LEU A 40 10.53 -0.53 4.75
N ASP A 41 11.31 0.42 4.21
CA ASP A 41 12.23 0.19 3.09
C ASP A 41 13.30 -0.88 3.41
N LYS A 42 13.66 -1.01 4.69
CA LYS A 42 14.61 -2.03 5.18
C LYS A 42 13.95 -3.37 5.47
N GLY A 43 12.62 -3.45 5.43
CA GLY A 43 11.86 -4.64 5.81
C GLY A 43 11.91 -4.95 7.31
N LEU A 44 12.17 -3.95 8.17
CA LEU A 44 12.10 -4.11 9.62
C LEU A 44 10.65 -4.20 10.11
N ILE A 45 9.74 -3.57 9.37
CA ILE A 45 8.29 -3.57 9.56
C ILE A 45 7.63 -3.66 8.18
N ASP A 46 6.38 -4.11 8.13
CA ASP A 46 5.57 -4.12 6.92
C ASP A 46 4.52 -3.00 6.90
N GLU A 47 3.82 -2.85 5.77
CA GLU A 47 2.80 -1.81 5.55
C GLU A 47 1.63 -1.90 6.55
N GLU A 48 1.27 -3.12 6.96
CA GLU A 48 0.20 -3.35 7.93
C GLU A 48 0.64 -2.87 9.33
N THR A 49 1.86 -3.21 9.73
CA THR A 49 2.47 -2.74 10.97
C THR A 49 2.60 -1.22 11.00
N VAL A 50 3.03 -0.60 9.88
CA VAL A 50 3.08 0.88 9.76
C VAL A 50 1.69 1.47 10.01
N LEU A 51 0.67 0.93 9.36
CA LEU A 51 -0.70 1.40 9.52
C LEU A 51 -1.21 1.24 10.96
N GLU A 52 -0.97 0.09 11.58
CA GLU A 52 -1.37 -0.20 12.97
C GLU A 52 -0.66 0.73 13.97
N VAL A 53 0.64 0.97 13.79
CA VAL A 53 1.42 1.91 14.63
C VAL A 53 0.91 3.34 14.46
N LEU A 54 0.67 3.79 13.23
CA LEU A 54 0.11 5.13 12.97
C LEU A 54 -1.28 5.28 13.60
N ALA A 55 -2.15 4.28 13.45
CA ALA A 55 -3.48 4.28 14.06
C ALA A 55 -3.39 4.37 15.59
N LEU A 56 -2.46 3.64 16.20
CA LEU A 56 -2.21 3.67 17.65
C LEU A 56 -1.74 5.05 18.11
N GLN A 57 -0.80 5.68 17.39
CA GLN A 57 -0.29 7.02 17.72
C GLN A 57 -1.35 8.11 17.62
N LEU A 58 -2.36 7.91 16.77
CA LEU A 58 -3.49 8.83 16.67
C LEU A 58 -4.48 8.68 17.83
N GLN A 59 -4.26 7.72 18.76
CA GLN A 59 -5.12 7.41 19.92
C GLN A 59 -6.59 7.19 19.53
N GLU A 60 -6.85 6.81 18.28
CA GLU A 60 -8.21 6.51 17.84
C GLU A 60 -8.51 5.03 18.05
N ASP A 61 -8.88 4.69 19.29
CA ASP A 61 -9.42 3.37 19.69
C ASP A 61 -10.73 2.99 18.95
N GLY A 62 -11.24 3.88 18.08
CA GLY A 62 -12.48 3.70 17.30
C GLY A 62 -12.31 3.52 15.80
N LEU A 63 -11.08 3.54 15.26
CA LEU A 63 -10.88 3.39 13.80
C LEU A 63 -11.21 1.99 13.27
N LYS A 64 -11.29 0.99 14.15
CA LYS A 64 -11.68 -0.37 13.75
C LYS A 64 -13.12 -0.44 13.22
N GLU A 65 -13.95 0.57 13.48
CA GLU A 65 -15.37 0.61 13.11
C GLU A 65 -15.74 1.72 12.12
N LYS A 66 -14.78 2.56 11.70
CA LYS A 66 -15.08 3.67 10.79
C LYS A 66 -14.84 3.28 9.34
N GLU A 67 -15.86 3.52 8.52
CA GLU A 67 -15.76 3.41 7.07
C GLU A 67 -14.64 4.33 6.56
N ASN A 68 -13.69 3.78 5.80
CA ASN A 68 -12.48 4.48 5.34
C ASN A 68 -11.51 4.91 6.46
N ALA A 69 -11.49 4.22 7.60
CA ALA A 69 -10.53 4.45 8.68
C ALA A 69 -9.07 4.50 8.21
N THR A 70 -8.68 3.56 7.36
CA THR A 70 -7.33 3.51 6.78
C THR A 70 -6.98 4.79 6.04
N VAL A 71 -7.89 5.30 5.22
CA VAL A 71 -7.68 6.54 4.44
C VAL A 71 -7.53 7.74 5.37
N SER A 72 -8.32 7.77 6.45
CA SER A 72 -8.25 8.83 7.46
C SER A 72 -6.88 8.83 8.16
N VAL A 73 -6.40 7.65 8.59
CA VAL A 73 -5.06 7.50 9.20
C VAL A 73 -3.99 7.99 8.24
N LEU A 74 -4.02 7.56 6.99
CA LEU A 74 -3.03 7.93 5.99
C LEU A 74 -3.04 9.43 5.70
N ASN A 75 -4.22 10.05 5.54
CA ASN A 75 -4.33 11.49 5.36
C ASN A 75 -3.69 12.28 6.51
N ILE A 76 -4.03 11.91 7.75
CA ILE A 76 -3.50 12.59 8.94
C ILE A 76 -1.99 12.37 9.03
N SER A 77 -1.52 11.16 8.75
CA SER A 77 -0.09 10.80 8.86
C SER A 77 0.77 11.50 7.80
N VAL A 78 0.27 11.63 6.57
CA VAL A 78 0.92 12.41 5.51
C VAL A 78 0.92 13.90 5.87
N ASN A 79 -0.20 14.45 6.35
CA ASN A 79 -0.27 15.86 6.75
C ASN A 79 0.68 16.21 7.90
N LYS A 80 0.84 15.30 8.86
CA LYS A 80 1.80 15.43 9.98
C LYS A 80 3.26 15.20 9.55
N GLY A 81 3.50 14.73 8.32
CA GLY A 81 4.83 14.36 7.84
C GLY A 81 5.40 13.09 8.50
N SER A 82 4.55 12.25 9.10
CA SER A 82 4.96 10.98 9.71
C SER A 82 5.32 9.92 8.66
N ILE A 83 4.70 10.01 7.48
CA ILE A 83 5.00 9.19 6.30
C ILE A 83 4.90 10.06 5.03
N SER A 84 5.60 9.66 3.98
CA SER A 84 5.44 10.27 2.66
C SER A 84 4.14 9.84 1.95
N SER A 85 3.69 10.65 0.98
CA SER A 85 2.57 10.27 0.10
C SER A 85 2.85 9.02 -0.74
N LYS A 86 4.13 8.64 -0.88
CA LYS A 86 4.54 7.39 -1.55
C LYS A 86 4.22 6.18 -0.67
N VAL A 87 4.58 6.22 0.61
CA VAL A 87 4.24 5.15 1.57
C VAL A 87 2.73 5.03 1.73
N ALA A 88 2.02 6.16 1.81
CA ALA A 88 0.55 6.15 1.85
C ALA A 88 -0.05 5.45 0.63
N LEU A 89 0.47 5.73 -0.57
CA LEU A 89 0.05 5.07 -1.80
C LEU A 89 0.32 3.56 -1.77
N GLN A 90 1.50 3.13 -1.32
CA GLN A 90 1.84 1.70 -1.19
C GLN A 90 0.87 0.96 -0.26
N ILE A 91 0.53 1.57 0.89
CA ILE A 91 -0.46 1.01 1.82
C ILE A 91 -1.83 0.93 1.15
N MET A 92 -2.25 1.98 0.42
CA MET A 92 -3.53 2.01 -0.30
C MET A 92 -3.61 0.96 -1.40
N GLU A 93 -2.53 0.73 -2.14
CA GLU A 93 -2.43 -0.33 -3.15
C GLU A 93 -2.58 -1.71 -2.52
N LYS A 94 -1.87 -1.96 -1.41
CA LYS A 94 -1.94 -3.25 -0.69
C LYS A 94 -3.33 -3.52 -0.09
N GLN A 95 -4.03 -2.46 0.33
CA GLN A 95 -5.40 -2.53 0.85
C GLN A 95 -6.48 -2.43 -0.24
N ASN A 96 -6.10 -2.44 -1.52
CA ASN A 96 -7.01 -2.35 -2.67
C ASN A 96 -7.92 -1.10 -2.66
N LEU A 97 -7.43 0.02 -2.12
CA LEU A 97 -8.18 1.28 -1.98
C LEU A 97 -8.12 2.15 -3.25
N LEU A 98 -7.36 1.74 -4.27
CA LEU A 98 -7.26 2.47 -5.54
C LEU A 98 -8.41 2.20 -6.52
N GLY A 99 -9.17 1.11 -6.32
CA GLY A 99 -10.37 0.79 -7.11
C GLY A 99 -11.60 1.65 -6.76
N GLY A 100 -11.44 2.59 -5.83
CA GLY A 100 -12.48 3.48 -5.34
C GLY A 100 -12.75 3.30 -3.84
N PHE A 101 -13.38 4.30 -3.24
CA PHE A 101 -13.69 4.36 -1.82
C PHE A 101 -15.17 4.14 -1.62
N TYR A 102 -15.57 3.33 -0.65
CA TYR A 102 -16.99 3.17 -0.36
C TYR A 102 -17.50 4.37 0.44
N ASP A 103 -18.58 4.99 -0.02
CA ASP A 103 -19.26 6.09 0.66
C ASP A 103 -20.67 5.65 1.08
N ALA A 104 -20.85 5.39 2.38
CA ALA A 104 -22.14 5.04 2.97
C ALA A 104 -23.20 6.14 2.90
N ALA A 105 -22.84 7.42 2.78
CA ALA A 105 -23.83 8.48 2.62
C ALA A 105 -24.57 8.34 1.27
N VAL A 106 -23.86 7.83 0.25
CA VAL A 106 -24.39 7.59 -1.10
C VAL A 106 -24.72 6.10 -1.34
N GLY A 107 -24.20 5.20 -0.49
CA GLY A 107 -24.33 3.75 -0.62
C GLY A 107 -23.60 3.19 -1.85
N LYS A 108 -22.51 3.83 -2.28
CA LYS A 108 -21.80 3.50 -3.53
C LYS A 108 -20.29 3.69 -3.37
N THR A 109 -19.53 2.96 -4.19
CA THR A 109 -18.11 3.20 -4.38
C THR A 109 -17.90 4.44 -5.24
N ILE A 110 -17.20 5.43 -4.70
CA ILE A 110 -16.81 6.68 -5.36
C ILE A 110 -15.37 6.59 -5.88
N SER A 111 -15.06 7.32 -6.95
CA SER A 111 -13.73 7.29 -7.56
C SER A 111 -12.70 8.04 -6.69
N VAL A 112 -11.41 7.91 -7.02
CA VAL A 112 -10.35 8.73 -6.41
C VAL A 112 -10.60 10.23 -6.63
N CYS A 113 -11.10 10.63 -7.80
CA CYS A 113 -11.44 12.02 -8.10
C CYS A 113 -12.58 12.52 -7.21
N ASP A 114 -13.64 11.72 -7.07
CA ASP A 114 -14.77 12.06 -6.19
C ASP A 114 -14.35 12.08 -4.72
N ALA A 115 -13.47 11.16 -4.30
CA ALA A 115 -12.89 11.16 -2.96
C ALA A 115 -12.05 12.40 -2.68
N LEU A 116 -11.38 12.97 -3.69
CA LEU A 116 -10.69 14.25 -3.56
C LEU A 116 -11.70 15.40 -3.45
N GLU A 117 -12.72 15.43 -4.30
CA GLU A 117 -13.76 16.47 -4.31
C GLU A 117 -14.58 16.50 -3.00
N THR A 118 -14.84 15.33 -2.42
CA THR A 118 -15.54 15.18 -1.12
C THR A 118 -14.62 15.39 0.09
N GLY A 119 -13.30 15.54 -0.13
CA GLY A 119 -12.31 15.71 0.94
C GLY A 119 -11.96 14.43 1.70
N LEU A 120 -12.34 13.26 1.18
CA LEU A 120 -11.99 11.95 1.74
C LEU A 120 -10.50 11.64 1.57
N ILE A 121 -9.85 12.15 0.52
CA ILE A 121 -8.39 12.12 0.36
C ILE A 121 -7.81 13.53 0.23
N THR A 122 -6.58 13.71 0.69
CA THR A 122 -5.83 14.97 0.56
C THR A 122 -5.25 15.15 -0.86
N ASP A 123 -4.95 16.39 -1.23
CA ASP A 123 -4.36 16.71 -2.55
C ASP A 123 -2.97 16.08 -2.75
N ASP A 124 -2.20 15.89 -1.69
CA ASP A 124 -0.89 15.24 -1.78
C ASP A 124 -0.99 13.73 -2.01
N ILE A 125 -1.99 13.08 -1.39
CA ILE A 125 -2.30 11.67 -1.67
C ILE A 125 -2.92 11.54 -3.06
N SER A 126 -3.83 12.43 -3.46
CA SER A 126 -4.45 12.37 -4.79
C SER A 126 -3.43 12.52 -5.92
N ARG A 127 -2.46 13.45 -5.80
CA ARG A 127 -1.37 13.59 -6.77
C ARG A 127 -0.52 12.33 -6.84
N SER A 128 -0.18 11.73 -5.70
CA SER A 128 0.57 10.47 -5.64
C SER A 128 -0.20 9.34 -6.34
N VAL A 129 -1.48 9.19 -6.00
CA VAL A 129 -2.39 8.18 -6.55
C VAL A 129 -2.58 8.36 -8.07
N LEU A 130 -2.83 9.58 -8.56
CA LEU A 130 -2.97 9.88 -9.99
C LEU A 130 -1.67 9.66 -10.77
N SER A 131 -0.52 9.82 -10.12
CA SER A 131 0.78 9.51 -10.71
C SER A 131 1.11 8.00 -10.70
N SER A 132 0.37 7.18 -9.95
CA SER A 132 0.61 5.74 -9.83
C SER A 132 0.43 5.03 -11.17
N GLU A 133 1.32 4.09 -11.43
CA GLU A 133 1.22 3.20 -12.58
C GLU A 133 -0.04 2.35 -12.56
N ALA A 134 -0.51 1.99 -11.37
CA ALA A 134 -1.76 1.27 -11.18
C ALA A 134 -2.95 2.06 -11.77
N ILE A 135 -3.01 3.37 -11.52
CA ILE A 135 -4.07 4.23 -12.10
C ILE A 135 -3.85 4.48 -13.59
N ARG A 136 -2.60 4.71 -14.04
CA ARG A 136 -2.31 4.89 -15.47
C ARG A 136 -2.71 3.68 -16.31
N LYS A 137 -2.62 2.48 -15.74
CA LYS A 137 -2.98 1.20 -16.37
C LYS A 137 -4.40 0.75 -16.07
N ALA A 138 -5.10 1.44 -15.17
CA ALA A 138 -6.45 1.06 -14.80
C ALA A 138 -7.46 1.56 -15.82
N ILE A 139 -8.57 0.85 -15.91
CA ILE A 139 -9.59 1.08 -16.93
C ILE A 139 -10.53 2.13 -16.41
N ILE A 140 -10.56 3.29 -17.06
CA ILE A 140 -11.44 4.38 -16.66
C ILE A 140 -12.80 4.16 -17.32
N ASP A 141 -13.82 3.90 -16.51
CA ASP A 141 -15.23 3.88 -16.94
C ASP A 141 -15.63 5.32 -17.31
N PRO A 142 -15.82 5.65 -18.60
CA PRO A 142 -16.08 7.02 -19.03
C PRO A 142 -17.50 7.49 -18.67
N GLU A 143 -18.46 6.59 -18.43
CA GLU A 143 -19.82 6.94 -18.02
C GLU A 143 -19.91 7.18 -16.53
N ARG A 144 -19.20 6.37 -15.74
CA ARG A 144 -19.22 6.44 -14.26
C ARG A 144 -18.05 7.22 -13.66
N LYS A 145 -17.11 7.69 -14.48
CA LYS A 145 -15.90 8.42 -14.09
C LYS A 145 -15.09 7.74 -12.99
N ARG A 146 -15.08 6.41 -12.98
CA ARG A 146 -14.41 5.60 -11.96
C ARG A 146 -13.30 4.78 -12.57
N VAL A 147 -12.32 4.46 -11.74
CA VAL A 147 -11.22 3.58 -12.08
C VAL A 147 -11.64 2.15 -11.75
N LEU A 148 -11.64 1.26 -12.74
CA LEU A 148 -11.99 -0.14 -12.61
C LEU A 148 -10.73 -1.01 -12.66
N SER A 149 -10.72 -2.07 -11.83
CA SER A 149 -9.77 -3.15 -12.02
C SER A 149 -10.07 -3.88 -13.33
N VAL A 150 -9.08 -4.62 -13.87
CA VAL A 150 -9.29 -5.43 -15.09
C VAL A 150 -10.45 -6.40 -14.93
N ASN A 151 -10.60 -6.97 -13.72
CA ASN A 151 -11.67 -7.91 -13.39
C ASN A 151 -13.04 -7.21 -13.34
N ASP A 152 -13.12 -6.00 -12.78
CA ASP A 152 -14.37 -5.24 -12.72
C ASP A 152 -14.77 -4.69 -14.10
N ALA A 153 -13.80 -4.31 -14.92
CA ALA A 153 -14.02 -3.89 -16.30
C ALA A 153 -14.54 -5.06 -17.16
N HIS A 154 -13.99 -6.26 -16.97
CA HIS A 154 -14.49 -7.49 -17.58
C HIS A 154 -15.93 -7.82 -17.16
N GLN A 155 -16.20 -7.83 -15.85
CA GLN A 155 -17.55 -8.10 -15.33
C GLN A 155 -18.59 -7.04 -15.73
N SER A 156 -18.15 -5.81 -15.98
CA SER A 156 -19.03 -4.73 -16.48
C SER A 156 -19.19 -4.73 -18.00
N GLY A 157 -18.59 -5.69 -18.70
CA GLY A 157 -18.66 -5.84 -20.15
C GLY A 157 -17.87 -4.78 -20.93
N MET A 158 -16.98 -4.05 -20.25
CA MET A 158 -16.09 -3.07 -20.87
C MET A 158 -14.85 -3.71 -21.49
N LEU A 159 -14.49 -4.92 -21.06
CA LEU A 159 -13.48 -5.77 -21.67
C LEU A 159 -14.13 -7.09 -22.08
N ASP A 160 -13.77 -7.60 -23.25
CA ASP A 160 -14.04 -8.98 -23.61
C ASP A 160 -13.05 -9.94 -22.90
N ASP A 161 -13.35 -11.24 -22.95
CA ASP A 161 -12.54 -12.28 -22.30
C ASP A 161 -11.07 -12.23 -22.76
N GLU A 162 -10.84 -12.01 -24.06
CA GLU A 162 -9.50 -11.97 -24.66
C GLU A 162 -8.71 -10.69 -24.28
N GLU A 163 -9.37 -9.55 -24.13
CA GLU A 163 -8.76 -8.30 -23.69
C GLU A 163 -8.47 -8.29 -22.19
N ALA A 164 -9.37 -8.88 -21.38
CA ALA A 164 -9.12 -9.06 -19.96
C ALA A 164 -7.92 -9.98 -19.70
N GLU A 165 -7.84 -11.13 -20.40
CA GLU A 165 -6.70 -12.04 -20.29
C GLU A 165 -5.39 -11.40 -20.76
N ARG A 166 -5.38 -10.67 -21.90
CA ARG A 166 -4.17 -9.95 -22.35
C ARG A 166 -3.71 -8.88 -21.36
N MET A 167 -4.63 -8.11 -20.80
CA MET A 167 -4.26 -7.08 -19.81
C MET A 167 -3.74 -7.72 -18.52
N LEU A 168 -4.35 -8.82 -18.04
CA LEU A 168 -3.86 -9.55 -16.87
C LEU A 168 -2.47 -10.17 -17.10
N HIS A 169 -2.24 -10.77 -18.28
CA HIS A 169 -0.94 -11.34 -18.64
C HIS A 169 0.15 -10.26 -18.75
N SER A 170 -0.16 -9.10 -19.35
CA SER A 170 0.79 -7.98 -19.39
C SER A 170 1.15 -7.42 -18.01
N GLN A 171 0.24 -7.52 -17.03
CA GLN A 171 0.51 -7.12 -15.65
C GLN A 171 1.33 -8.16 -14.88
N GLN A 172 1.29 -9.44 -15.29
CA GLN A 172 2.10 -10.51 -14.70
C GLN A 172 3.54 -10.52 -15.24
N ASP A 173 3.73 -10.36 -16.55
CA ASP A 173 5.07 -10.31 -17.17
C ASP A 173 5.93 -9.19 -16.57
N GLU A 174 5.35 -8.01 -16.31
CA GLU A 174 6.10 -6.90 -15.74
C GLU A 174 6.34 -7.04 -14.22
N ARG A 175 5.45 -7.74 -13.48
CA ARG A 175 5.72 -8.10 -12.08
C ARG A 175 6.90 -9.06 -11.98
N GLU A 176 7.03 -9.98 -12.92
CA GLU A 176 8.21 -10.84 -13.02
C GLU A 176 9.45 -10.01 -13.38
N ASP A 177 9.39 -9.05 -14.30
CA ASP A 177 10.53 -8.17 -14.61
C ASP A 177 10.97 -7.28 -13.44
N ILE A 178 10.04 -6.77 -12.63
CA ILE A 178 10.35 -6.00 -11.41
C ILE A 178 10.96 -6.93 -10.36
N MET A 179 10.42 -8.14 -10.18
CA MET A 179 10.95 -9.11 -9.22
C MET A 179 12.33 -9.64 -9.64
N VAL A 180 12.55 -9.90 -10.94
CA VAL A 180 13.83 -10.35 -11.50
C VAL A 180 14.88 -9.23 -11.44
N SER A 181 14.49 -7.97 -11.70
CA SER A 181 15.41 -6.84 -11.58
C SER A 181 15.74 -6.48 -10.13
N ASP A 182 14.82 -6.66 -9.18
CA ASP A 182 15.10 -6.52 -7.75
C ASP A 182 15.93 -7.69 -7.20
N LEU A 183 15.74 -8.92 -7.70
CA LEU A 183 16.62 -10.06 -7.39
C LEU A 183 18.02 -9.89 -7.99
N ALA A 184 18.14 -9.31 -9.19
CA ALA A 184 19.42 -8.98 -9.81
C ALA A 184 20.17 -7.89 -9.03
N LYS A 185 19.46 -6.89 -8.48
CA LYS A 185 20.05 -5.86 -7.59
C LYS A 185 20.42 -6.39 -6.20
N ARG A 186 19.76 -7.45 -5.72
CA ARG A 186 20.08 -8.12 -4.44
C ARG A 186 21.24 -9.12 -4.51
N GLY A 187 21.95 -9.22 -5.63
CA GLY A 187 23.23 -9.94 -5.70
C GLY A 187 23.12 -11.46 -5.51
N GLN A 188 22.01 -12.07 -5.92
CA GLN A 188 21.84 -13.53 -5.93
C GLN A 188 21.61 -14.08 -7.35
N ILE A 189 22.49 -13.73 -8.29
CA ILE A 189 22.72 -14.58 -9.47
C ILE A 189 24.23 -14.64 -9.71
N SER A 190 24.90 -15.54 -9.00
CA SER A 190 26.23 -15.99 -9.39
C SER A 190 26.06 -16.88 -10.62
N LEU A 191 26.08 -16.30 -11.81
CA LEU A 191 26.34 -17.06 -13.04
C LEU A 191 27.78 -17.56 -12.96
N ARG A 192 27.93 -18.72 -12.30
CA ARG A 192 29.13 -19.52 -12.33
C ARG A 192 29.29 -20.04 -13.75
N SER A 193 29.97 -19.27 -14.58
CA SER A 193 30.53 -19.75 -15.85
C SER A 193 31.86 -20.42 -15.53
N ASP A 194 31.76 -21.63 -14.95
CA ASP A 194 32.79 -22.64 -15.15
C ASP A 194 32.49 -23.27 -16.51
N GLU A 195 33.27 -22.96 -17.54
CA GLU A 195 33.63 -23.98 -18.52
C GLU A 195 34.91 -23.61 -19.28
N ALA A 196 35.79 -24.61 -19.30
CA ALA A 196 37.12 -24.62 -19.84
C ALA A 196 37.16 -24.44 -21.37
N THR A 197 38.31 -24.00 -21.87
CA THR A 197 39.05 -24.37 -23.10
C THR A 197 39.89 -23.12 -23.42
N GLN A 198 41.22 -23.08 -23.21
CA GLN A 198 42.26 -23.96 -23.73
C GLN A 198 43.56 -23.73 -22.97
#